data_AF-A0A7C4VF00-F1
#
_entry.id   AF-A0A7C4VF00-F1
#
_cell.length_a   1.000
_cell.length_b   1.000
_cell.length_c   1.000
_cell.angle_alpha   90.00
_cell.angle_beta   90.00
_cell.angle_gamma   90.00
#
_symmetry.space_group_name_H-M   'P 1'
#
loop_
_entity.id
_entity.type
_entity.pdbx_description
1 polymer ?
#
loop_
_entity_poly.entity_id
_entity_poly.type
_entity_poly.pdbx_seq_one_letter_code
_entity_poly.pdbx_strand_id
1 'polypeptide(L)'
;MRYIQYANQKSILIVNDRIIRPPTAKTIPTKSQIITELERLKLKYMIVDALNLALKAGSEISENIVLLGSLMATETLSEYIEITDLENTLKETFKGKALEVNLKALKYGYEAYKQHVVREY
;
A
#
# COMPACT_ATOMS: atom_id res chain seq x y z
N MET A 1 -2.96 3.07 -14.89
CA MET A 1 -1.80 2.81 -14.01
C MET A 1 -0.53 3.29 -14.71
N ARG A 2 0.12 4.36 -14.21
CA ARG A 2 1.21 5.06 -14.92
C ARG A 2 2.49 4.23 -15.13
N TYR A 3 2.81 3.35 -14.18
CA TYR A 3 4.07 2.62 -14.15
C TYR A 3 3.92 1.12 -14.48
N ILE A 4 2.75 0.69 -14.94
CA ILE A 4 2.46 -0.73 -15.20
C ILE A 4 3.38 -1.34 -16.26
N GLN A 5 3.92 -0.52 -17.17
CA GLN A 5 4.87 -0.94 -18.20
C GLN A 5 6.21 -1.45 -17.64
N TYR A 6 6.53 -1.15 -16.38
CA TYR A 6 7.73 -1.65 -15.70
C TYR A 6 7.48 -2.95 -14.93
N ALA A 7 6.22 -3.39 -14.81
CA ALA A 7 5.85 -4.61 -14.11
C ALA A 7 6.11 -5.84 -15.00
N ASN A 8 6.62 -6.90 -14.39
CA ASN A 8 6.72 -8.23 -14.99
C ASN A 8 6.06 -9.26 -14.07
N GLN A 9 6.10 -10.54 -14.46
CA GLN A 9 5.44 -11.64 -13.71
C GLN A 9 5.98 -11.86 -12.29
N LYS A 10 7.16 -11.30 -11.95
CA LYS A 10 7.75 -11.33 -10.62
C LYS A 10 7.45 -10.05 -9.81
N SER A 11 6.84 -9.04 -10.42
CA SER A 11 6.46 -7.81 -9.73
C SER A 11 5.24 -8.02 -8.85
N ILE A 12 5.25 -7.38 -7.68
CA ILE A 12 4.09 -7.31 -6.78
C ILE A 12 3.58 -5.87 -6.76
N LEU A 13 2.29 -5.70 -6.98
CA LEU A 13 1.63 -4.39 -6.94
C LEU A 13 0.88 -4.21 -5.63
N ILE A 14 1.21 -3.18 -4.88
CA ILE A 14 0.42 -2.74 -3.72
C ILE A 14 -0.42 -1.55 -4.16
N VAL A 15 -1.73 -1.76 -4.28
CA VAL A 15 -2.67 -0.80 -4.86
C VAL A 15 -3.61 -0.29 -3.78
N ASN A 16 -3.71 1.03 -3.65
CA ASN A 16 -4.72 1.63 -2.78
C ASN A 16 -6.11 1.45 -3.39
N ASP A 17 -7.10 1.09 -2.58
CA ASP A 17 -8.50 0.97 -3.01
C ASP A 17 -9.12 2.33 -3.38
N ARG A 18 -8.56 3.42 -2.87
CA ARG A 18 -9.01 4.78 -3.16
C ARG A 18 -8.65 5.19 -4.59
N ILE A 19 -9.66 5.52 -5.39
CA ILE A 19 -9.47 6.14 -6.71
C ILE A 19 -9.37 7.66 -6.55
N ILE A 20 -8.18 8.21 -6.78
CA ILE A 20 -7.96 9.66 -6.84
C ILE A 20 -8.26 10.13 -8.26
N ARG A 21 -9.35 10.89 -8.43
CA ARG A 21 -9.75 11.44 -9.74
C ARG A 21 -8.75 12.53 -10.16
N PRO A 22 -8.09 12.39 -11.33
CA PRO A 22 -7.30 13.49 -11.88
C PRO A 22 -8.22 14.68 -12.24
N PRO A 23 -7.84 15.93 -11.93
CA PRO A 23 -8.69 17.11 -12.20
C PRO A 23 -9.12 17.25 -13.66
N THR A 24 -8.29 16.80 -14.59
CA THR A 24 -8.48 16.95 -16.03
C THR A 24 -9.11 15.71 -16.71
N ALA A 25 -9.33 14.62 -15.97
CA ALA A 25 -9.85 13.38 -16.55
C ALA A 25 -11.37 13.44 -16.74
N LYS A 26 -11.82 13.36 -17.99
CA LYS A 26 -13.25 13.25 -18.34
C LYS A 26 -13.84 11.91 -17.90
N THR A 27 -13.11 10.82 -18.18
CA THR A 27 -13.47 9.45 -17.80
C THR A 27 -12.37 8.86 -16.93
N ILE A 28 -12.78 8.07 -15.93
CA ILE A 28 -11.89 7.29 -15.08
C ILE A 28 -12.36 5.84 -15.12
N PRO A 29 -11.44 4.86 -15.16
CA PRO A 29 -11.83 3.46 -15.08
C PRO A 29 -12.48 3.17 -13.72
N THR A 30 -13.44 2.27 -13.71
CA THR A 30 -14.02 1.76 -12.47
C THR A 30 -13.02 0.84 -11.76
N LYS A 31 -13.24 0.61 -10.46
CA LYS A 31 -12.45 -0.36 -9.68
C LYS A 31 -12.45 -1.75 -10.34
N SER A 32 -13.61 -2.21 -10.81
CA SER A 32 -13.75 -3.48 -11.52
C SER A 32 -12.90 -3.52 -12.79
N GLN A 33 -12.90 -2.45 -13.60
CA GLN A 33 -12.05 -2.40 -14.79
C GLN A 33 -10.55 -2.44 -14.46
N ILE A 34 -10.13 -1.80 -13.36
CA ILE A 34 -8.73 -1.85 -12.91
C ILE A 34 -8.37 -3.29 -12.49
N ILE A 35 -9.25 -3.95 -11.72
CA ILE A 35 -9.05 -5.33 -11.27
C ILE A 35 -8.96 -6.29 -12.46
N THR A 36 -9.91 -6.21 -13.40
CA THR A 36 -9.91 -7.05 -14.60
C THR A 36 -8.63 -6.88 -15.43
N GLU A 37 -8.10 -5.66 -15.53
CA GLU A 37 -6.81 -5.44 -16.21
C GLU A 37 -5.63 -6.04 -15.44
N LEU A 38 -5.61 -5.97 -14.11
CA LEU A 38 -4.57 -6.60 -13.29
C LEU A 38 -4.60 -8.13 -13.43
N GLU A 39 -5.79 -8.73 -13.40
CA GLU A 39 -6.01 -10.16 -13.62
C GLU A 39 -5.58 -10.59 -15.04
N ARG A 40 -5.94 -9.81 -16.06
CA ARG A 40 -5.53 -10.07 -17.46
C ARG A 40 -4.02 -10.07 -17.62
N LEU A 41 -3.31 -9.19 -16.92
CA LEU A 41 -1.85 -9.11 -16.93
C LEU A 41 -1.18 -10.22 -16.09
N LYS A 42 -1.97 -11.01 -15.34
CA LYS A 42 -1.52 -12.08 -14.43
C LYS A 42 -0.49 -11.58 -13.41
N LEU A 43 -0.62 -10.33 -12.98
CA LEU A 43 0.30 -9.74 -12.00
C LEU A 43 -0.14 -10.12 -10.59
N LYS A 44 0.81 -10.32 -9.70
CA LYS A 44 0.51 -10.40 -8.26
C LYS A 44 0.16 -9.00 -7.78
N TYR A 45 -1.00 -8.84 -7.16
CA TYR A 45 -1.41 -7.56 -6.59
C TYR A 45 -2.12 -7.74 -5.26
N MET A 46 -2.09 -6.69 -4.46
CA MET A 46 -2.89 -6.55 -3.26
C MET A 46 -3.64 -5.22 -3.31
N ILE A 47 -4.92 -5.25 -2.98
CA ILE A 47 -5.71 -4.03 -2.78
C ILE A 47 -5.77 -3.73 -1.29
N VAL A 48 -5.37 -2.51 -0.91
CA VAL A 48 -5.30 -2.04 0.47
C VAL A 48 -6.26 -0.87 0.64
N ASP A 49 -7.16 -0.95 1.61
CA ASP A 49 -7.98 0.18 2.05
C ASP A 49 -7.14 1.14 2.91
N ALA A 50 -6.19 1.81 2.26
CA ALA A 50 -5.18 2.59 2.96
C ALA A 50 -5.80 3.80 3.67
N LEU A 51 -6.86 4.40 3.10
CA LEU A 51 -7.54 5.55 3.67
C LEU A 51 -8.13 5.22 5.04
N ASN A 52 -8.91 4.14 5.15
CA ASN A 52 -9.53 3.78 6.43
C ASN A 52 -8.48 3.38 7.48
N LEU A 53 -7.42 2.68 7.07
CA LEU A 53 -6.31 2.34 7.97
C LEU A 53 -5.54 3.58 8.44
N ALA A 54 -5.31 4.55 7.56
CA ALA A 54 -4.63 5.81 7.90
C ALA A 54 -5.50 6.70 8.81
N LEU A 55 -6.81 6.79 8.54
CA LEU A 55 -7.77 7.46 9.43
C LEU A 55 -7.81 6.80 10.81
N LYS A 56 -7.79 5.45 10.88
CA LYS A 56 -7.69 4.71 12.14
C LYS A 56 -6.36 4.97 12.87
N ALA A 57 -5.28 5.22 12.14
CA ALA A 57 -3.99 5.60 12.71
C ALA A 57 -3.98 7.03 13.25
N GLY A 58 -4.85 7.90 12.71
CA GLY A 58 -5.10 9.26 13.18
C GLY A 58 -4.88 10.35 12.13
N SER A 59 -4.56 10.00 10.88
CA SER A 59 -4.44 10.97 9.78
C SER A 59 -4.53 10.31 8.41
N GLU A 60 -5.35 10.86 7.51
CA GLU A 60 -5.42 10.43 6.10
C GLU A 60 -4.10 10.63 5.34
N ILE A 61 -3.24 11.58 5.76
CA ILE A 61 -1.98 11.84 5.05
C ILE A 61 -0.99 10.67 5.16
N SER A 62 -1.22 9.75 6.11
CA SER A 62 -0.39 8.57 6.35
C SER A 62 -0.78 7.35 5.50
N GLU A 63 -1.66 7.51 4.50
CA GLU A 63 -2.00 6.46 3.51
C GLU A 63 -0.75 5.82 2.89
N ASN A 64 0.26 6.62 2.57
CA ASN A 64 1.52 6.13 2.01
C ASN A 64 2.27 5.18 2.96
N ILE A 65 2.27 5.48 4.26
CA ILE A 65 2.93 4.65 5.28
C ILE A 65 2.18 3.33 5.47
N VAL A 66 0.85 3.32 5.34
CA VAL A 66 0.06 2.07 5.29
C VAL A 66 0.49 1.19 4.11
N LEU A 67 0.64 1.78 2.92
CA LEU A 67 1.09 1.02 1.74
C LEU A 67 2.52 0.48 1.92
N LEU A 68 3.43 1.25 2.54
CA LEU A 68 4.78 0.78 2.88
C LEU A 68 4.75 -0.40 3.85
N GLY A 69 3.91 -0.33 4.89
CA GLY A 69 3.73 -1.46 5.82
C GLY A 69 3.25 -2.72 5.10
N SER A 70 2.29 -2.55 4.18
CA SER A 70 1.75 -3.65 3.37
C SER A 70 2.84 -4.25 2.46
N LEU A 71 3.72 -3.42 1.88
CA LEU A 71 4.87 -3.88 1.09
C LEU A 71 5.84 -4.70 1.93
N MET A 72 6.20 -4.25 3.15
CA MET A 72 7.12 -4.98 4.02
C MET A 72 6.58 -6.37 4.40
N ALA A 73 5.26 -6.49 4.56
CA ALA A 73 4.62 -7.77 4.87
C ALA A 73 4.65 -8.78 3.72
N THR A 74 4.95 -8.36 2.48
CA THR A 74 5.17 -9.28 1.34
C THR A 74 6.48 -10.06 1.48
N GLU A 75 7.39 -9.63 2.36
CA GLU A 75 8.73 -10.18 2.55
C GLU A 75 9.64 -10.14 1.29
N THR A 76 9.17 -9.52 0.20
CA THR A 76 9.95 -9.38 -1.05
C THR A 76 11.25 -8.58 -0.86
N LEU A 77 11.31 -7.77 0.20
CA LEU A 77 12.47 -6.94 0.55
C LEU A 77 13.23 -7.45 1.78
N SER A 78 12.85 -8.58 2.38
CA SER A 78 13.37 -9.02 3.68
C SER A 78 14.87 -9.30 3.69
N GLU A 79 15.47 -9.61 2.54
CA GLU A 79 16.93 -9.77 2.41
C GLU A 79 17.70 -8.44 2.43
N TYR A 80 17.01 -7.32 2.23
CA TYR A 80 17.62 -5.99 2.07
C TYR A 80 17.20 -4.99 3.14
N ILE A 81 15.95 -5.08 3.60
CA ILE A 81 15.31 -4.10 4.48
C ILE A 81 14.40 -4.84 5.46
N GLU A 82 14.59 -4.58 6.75
CA GLU A 82 13.69 -5.05 7.80
C GLU A 82 12.64 -3.98 8.14
N ILE A 83 11.53 -4.39 8.76
CA ILE A 83 10.52 -3.43 9.20
C ILE A 83 11.06 -2.45 10.26
N THR A 84 12.02 -2.89 11.06
CA THR A 84 12.75 -2.09 12.06
C THR A 84 13.51 -0.93 11.42
N ASP A 85 14.05 -1.09 10.21
CA ASP A 85 14.73 -0.01 9.47
C ASP A 85 13.75 1.12 9.15
N LEU A 86 12.52 0.77 8.72
CA LEU A 86 11.47 1.74 8.47
C LEU A 86 11.03 2.41 9.77
N GLU A 87 10.84 1.66 10.86
CA GLU A 87 10.49 2.24 12.16
C GLU A 87 11.52 3.24 12.65
N ASN A 88 12.81 2.94 12.49
CA ASN A 88 13.90 3.83 12.87
C ASN A 88 13.93 5.08 11.97
N THR A 89 13.78 4.90 10.66
CA THR A 89 13.66 6.02 9.72
C THR A 89 12.48 6.96 10.08
N LEU A 90 11.34 6.39 10.49
CA LEU A 90 10.20 7.18 10.95
C LEU A 90 10.52 7.97 12.22
N LYS A 91 11.23 7.38 13.19
CA LYS A 91 11.66 8.05 14.44
C LYS A 91 12.64 9.20 14.17
N GLU A 92 13.48 9.08 13.15
CA GLU A 92 14.39 10.14 12.74
C GLU A 92 13.69 11.27 11.97
N THR A 93 12.67 10.92 11.18
CA THR A 93 11.95 11.86 10.29
C THR A 93 10.85 12.64 11.01
N PHE A 94 10.10 11.98 11.90
CA PHE A 94 8.90 12.54 12.53
C PHE A 94 9.06 12.66 14.05
N LYS A 95 8.26 13.55 14.66
CA LYS A 95 8.25 13.76 16.11
C LYS A 95 6.84 13.85 16.67
N GLY A 96 6.69 13.55 17.96
CA GLY A 96 5.42 13.65 18.70
C GLY A 96 4.28 12.88 18.03
N LYS A 97 3.11 13.51 17.93
CA LYS A 97 1.91 12.89 17.37
C LYS A 97 2.09 12.41 15.93
N ALA A 98 2.87 13.10 15.10
CA ALA A 98 3.12 12.67 13.73
C ALA A 98 3.88 11.35 13.68
N LEU A 99 4.85 11.15 14.58
CA LEU A 99 5.57 9.87 14.69
C LEU A 99 4.62 8.74 15.12
N GLU A 100 3.80 8.97 16.14
CA GLU A 100 2.85 7.97 16.65
C GLU A 100 1.85 7.53 15.57
N VAL A 101 1.31 8.48 14.80
CA VAL A 101 0.37 8.19 13.71
C VAL A 101 1.04 7.37 12.62
N ASN A 102 2.26 7.74 12.20
CA ASN A 102 2.95 7.01 11.14
C ASN A 102 3.40 5.61 11.58
N LEU A 103 3.85 5.41 12.82
CA LEU A 103 4.15 4.07 13.35
C LEU A 103 2.91 3.18 13.39
N LYS A 104 1.75 3.71 13.80
CA LYS A 104 0.47 2.99 13.75
C LYS A 104 0.06 2.65 12.32
N ALA A 105 0.20 3.59 11.40
CA ALA A 105 -0.10 3.39 9.98
C ALA A 105 0.77 2.27 9.38
N LEU A 106 2.08 2.26 9.69
CA LEU A 106 3.01 1.22 9.23
C LEU A 106 2.56 -0.16 9.73
N LYS A 107 2.27 -0.26 11.03
CA LYS A 107 1.78 -1.49 11.65
C LYS A 107 0.47 -1.99 11.01
N TYR A 108 -0.52 -1.10 10.85
CA TYR A 108 -1.80 -1.47 10.26
C TYR A 108 -1.67 -1.94 8.82
N GLY A 109 -0.80 -1.32 8.03
CA GLY A 109 -0.46 -1.80 6.69
C GLY A 109 0.14 -3.21 6.71
N TYR A 110 1.12 -3.44 7.58
CA TYR A 110 1.79 -4.74 7.72
C TYR A 110 0.80 -5.86 8.12
N GLU A 111 -0.12 -5.57 9.04
CA GLU A 111 -1.17 -6.51 9.46
C GLU A 111 -2.21 -6.77 8.37
N ALA A 112 -2.57 -5.75 7.57
CA ALA A 112 -3.58 -5.88 6.52
C ALA A 112 -3.17 -6.89 5.43
N TYR A 113 -1.88 -6.92 5.05
CA TYR A 113 -1.36 -7.91 4.09
C TYR A 113 -1.52 -9.34 4.62
N LYS A 114 -1.11 -9.59 5.86
CA LYS A 114 -1.20 -10.94 6.46
C LYS A 114 -2.64 -11.47 6.51
N GLN A 115 -3.63 -10.60 6.69
CA GLN A 115 -5.05 -10.99 6.66
C GLN A 115 -5.57 -11.25 5.24
N HIS A 116 -4.97 -10.61 4.23
CA HIS A 116 -5.36 -10.77 2.82
C HIS A 116 -4.78 -12.04 2.19
N VAL A 117 -3.58 -12.46 2.59
CA VAL A 117 -2.95 -13.73 2.13
C VAL A 117 -3.81 -14.96 2.50
N VAL A 118 -4.68 -14.86 3.52
CA VAL A 118 -5.63 -15.93 3.88
C VAL A 118 -6.78 -16.06 2.87
N ARG A 119 -6.98 -15.07 2.00
CA ARG A 119 -7.99 -15.05 0.94
C ARG A 119 -7.29 -15.07 -0.42
N GLU A 120 -6.72 -16.22 -0.80
CA GLU A 120 -6.30 -16.41 -2.20
C GLU A 120 -7.53 -16.40 -3.11
N TYR A 121 -7.43 -15.67 -4.23
CA TYR A 121 -8.37 -15.69 -5.36
C TYR A 121 -7.84 -16.63 -6.44
#